data_AF-A0A7C3FNW4-F1
#
_entry.id   AF-A0A7C3FNW4-F1
#
_cell.length_a   1.000
_cell.length_b   1.000
_cell.length_c   1.000
_cell.angle_alpha   90.00
_cell.angle_beta   90.00
_cell.angle_gamma   90.00
#
_symmetry.space_group_name_H-M   'P 1'
#
loop_
_entity.id
_entity.type
_entity.pdbx_description
1 polymer ?
#
loop_
_entity_poly.entity_id
_entity_poly.type
_entity_poly.pdbx_seq_one_letter_code
_entity_poly.pdbx_strand_id
1 'polypeptide(L)'
;MTTYYVRKSGSDANDGLSPSTAWLTLGKAAGMVAAGDTVYVGAGVYREQVTMTASGSSGSPIRWIADVTGEYTGDAGLVVISARDSDGAAPVRASCLDPGQQNFVEWHGFVFDGGTSAAVYNVSAGNTVYEGCIFEGCVFLASSQGTGKAFFVDLNEGVTPPGDGLIVRGCTFFGGMNIDYSENATASVDSKIAITDCLFLGPGGGDTCLRFNRAVDSTYAVGGFKVRHCTFVGANYGIRFEYPDDATYPSTVYNCLFAHLYQGIRQQFGAAGAVVEDYNRFIAVSSNTYGTTGGANDASGIAVPLAGIADFPLYRYLGWSPFSPWEPIRFLDGSYEAGVVDAASASYATTEDVYGNSRPGWRGYDIGAVEARARAEQEGTTVHGGNYAVKLAGAGYHEVILPVTAGQHTISVYARRDANYSGSPPKLQVLNIPGQADQETAMTAGANTWEQLSVVINPTMDGFVRVRLVSQDASANGECYFDDLAVT
;
A
#
# COMPACT_ATOMS: atom_id res chain seq x y z
N MET A 1 -17.44 9.86 20.95
CA MET A 1 -17.20 8.55 20.31
C MET A 1 -18.53 7.89 20.06
N THR A 2 -19.02 8.13 18.87
CA THR A 2 -20.22 7.54 18.27
C THR A 2 -19.78 6.81 17.01
N THR A 3 -20.45 5.71 16.69
CA THR A 3 -20.26 4.99 15.43
C THR A 3 -21.35 5.40 14.45
N TYR A 4 -20.95 5.79 13.25
CA TYR A 4 -21.82 6.18 12.15
C TYR A 4 -21.64 5.27 10.93
N TYR A 5 -22.65 5.23 10.07
CA TYR A 5 -22.69 4.41 8.88
C TYR A 5 -23.09 5.22 7.65
N VAL A 6 -22.37 5.02 6.55
CA VAL A 6 -22.68 5.59 5.22
C VAL A 6 -22.79 4.45 4.22
N ARG A 7 -23.88 4.40 3.45
CA ARG A 7 -24.17 3.33 2.47
C ARG A 7 -24.87 3.88 1.23
N LYS A 8 -24.65 3.27 0.06
CA LYS A 8 -25.36 3.63 -1.18
C LYS A 8 -26.86 3.36 -1.13
N SER A 9 -27.32 2.48 -0.24
CA SER A 9 -28.73 2.19 0.04
C SER A 9 -29.34 3.08 1.14
N GLY A 10 -28.54 3.97 1.74
CA GLY A 10 -28.94 4.86 2.83
C GLY A 10 -29.73 6.10 2.39
N SER A 11 -29.94 7.01 3.34
CA SER A 11 -30.61 8.31 3.13
C SER A 11 -30.04 9.36 4.09
N ASP A 12 -29.75 10.57 3.60
CA ASP A 12 -29.22 11.66 4.43
C ASP A 12 -30.26 12.25 5.41
N ALA A 13 -31.52 11.79 5.32
CA ALA A 13 -32.55 12.06 6.32
C ALA A 13 -32.49 11.13 7.54
N ASN A 14 -31.71 10.04 7.46
CA ASN A 14 -31.53 9.11 8.57
C ASN A 14 -30.61 9.68 9.66
N ASP A 15 -30.49 8.98 10.79
CA ASP A 15 -29.63 9.36 11.91
C ASP A 15 -28.17 8.91 11.76
N GLY A 16 -27.88 7.98 10.84
CA GLY A 16 -26.55 7.43 10.60
C GLY A 16 -26.08 6.43 11.66
N LEU A 17 -26.89 6.07 12.66
CA LEU A 17 -26.45 5.32 13.85
C LEU A 17 -26.51 3.79 13.70
N SER A 18 -27.00 3.29 12.57
CA SER A 18 -27.02 1.86 12.25
C SER A 18 -26.85 1.62 10.75
N PRO A 19 -26.46 0.41 10.32
CA PRO A 19 -26.41 0.08 8.89
C PRO A 19 -27.76 0.24 8.18
N SER A 20 -28.88 -0.02 8.86
CA SER A 20 -30.23 0.16 8.31
C SER A 20 -30.69 1.63 8.24
N THR A 21 -30.09 2.50 9.05
CA THR A 21 -30.35 3.94 9.09
C THR A 21 -29.12 4.74 8.68
N ALA A 22 -28.30 4.17 7.80
CA ALA A 22 -27.09 4.81 7.30
C ALA A 22 -27.42 6.07 6.48
N TRP A 23 -26.50 7.03 6.49
CA TRP A 23 -26.52 8.16 5.56
C TRP A 23 -26.18 7.71 4.13
N LEU A 24 -26.56 8.53 3.15
CA LEU A 24 -26.29 8.26 1.74
C LEU A 24 -24.94 8.83 1.28
N THR A 25 -24.51 9.95 1.87
CA THR A 25 -23.33 10.71 1.43
C THR A 25 -22.27 10.83 2.51
N LEU A 26 -20.99 10.83 2.12
CA LEU A 26 -19.89 11.14 3.04
C LEU A 26 -19.90 12.63 3.38
N GLY A 27 -20.34 13.51 2.48
CA GLY A 27 -20.53 14.93 2.78
C GLY A 27 -21.47 15.17 3.96
N LYS A 28 -22.57 14.41 4.06
CA LYS A 28 -23.46 14.45 5.24
C LYS A 28 -22.72 14.02 6.50
N ALA A 29 -21.97 12.92 6.47
CA ALA A 29 -21.20 12.45 7.61
C ALA A 29 -20.15 13.47 8.06
N ALA A 30 -19.42 14.08 7.13
CA ALA A 30 -18.33 15.02 7.40
C ALA A 30 -18.79 16.30 8.11
N GLY A 31 -20.07 16.67 7.96
CA GLY A 31 -20.69 17.78 8.68
C GLY A 31 -21.27 17.41 10.05
N MET A 32 -21.26 16.13 10.44
CA MET A 32 -21.88 15.63 11.68
C MET A 32 -20.88 15.07 12.69
N VAL A 33 -19.76 14.53 12.22
CA VAL A 33 -18.75 13.90 13.08
C VAL A 33 -18.06 14.89 14.02
N ALA A 34 -17.70 14.39 15.21
CA ALA A 34 -16.88 15.08 16.19
C ALA A 34 -15.70 14.20 16.65
N ALA A 35 -14.79 14.79 17.43
CA ALA A 35 -13.60 14.10 17.91
C ALA A 35 -13.92 12.75 18.59
N GLY A 36 -13.21 11.72 18.16
CA GLY A 36 -13.36 10.34 18.65
C GLY A 36 -14.44 9.52 17.94
N ASP A 37 -15.17 10.07 16.97
CA ASP A 37 -16.19 9.31 16.24
C ASP A 37 -15.59 8.43 15.14
N THR A 38 -16.29 7.34 14.80
CA THR A 38 -15.92 6.42 13.72
C THR A 38 -17.04 6.33 12.69
N VAL A 39 -16.70 6.39 11.41
CA VAL A 39 -17.63 6.24 10.28
C VAL A 39 -17.24 5.01 9.48
N TYR A 40 -18.12 4.00 9.45
CA TYR A 40 -18.01 2.86 8.54
C TYR A 40 -18.74 3.17 7.23
N VAL A 41 -18.06 2.99 6.11
CA VAL A 41 -18.59 3.29 4.78
C VAL A 41 -18.69 2.00 3.99
N GLY A 42 -19.90 1.67 3.53
CA GLY A 42 -20.17 0.46 2.75
C GLY A 42 -19.77 0.61 1.29
N ALA A 43 -19.57 -0.53 0.61
CA ALA A 43 -19.11 -0.58 -0.77
C ALA A 43 -19.96 0.27 -1.74
N GLY A 44 -19.30 0.88 -2.71
CA GLY A 44 -19.93 1.65 -3.77
C GLY A 44 -19.12 2.85 -4.23
N VAL A 45 -19.65 3.52 -5.25
CA VAL A 45 -19.06 4.75 -5.81
C VAL A 45 -19.81 5.98 -5.27
N TYR A 46 -19.08 6.81 -4.54
CA TYR A 46 -19.51 8.07 -3.96
C TYR A 46 -18.98 9.21 -4.80
N ARG A 47 -19.86 9.79 -5.62
CA ARG A 47 -19.52 10.83 -6.60
C ARG A 47 -19.69 12.20 -5.96
N GLU A 48 -18.72 12.58 -5.14
CA GLU A 48 -18.76 13.80 -4.34
C GLU A 48 -17.35 14.37 -4.11
N GLN A 49 -17.30 15.59 -3.60
CA GLN A 49 -16.11 16.13 -2.95
C GLN A 49 -16.43 16.19 -1.47
N VAL A 50 -15.71 15.43 -0.66
CA VAL A 50 -15.82 15.43 0.79
C VAL A 50 -14.91 16.52 1.33
N THR A 51 -15.46 17.42 2.14
CA THR A 51 -14.68 18.46 2.83
C THR A 51 -14.74 18.24 4.32
N MET A 52 -13.59 18.02 4.95
CA MET A 52 -13.52 17.89 6.40
C MET A 52 -13.65 19.25 7.08
N THR A 53 -14.58 19.34 8.03
CA THR A 53 -14.88 20.58 8.76
C THR A 53 -14.62 20.48 10.27
N ALA A 54 -14.31 19.28 10.76
CA ALA A 54 -14.04 18.99 12.16
C ALA A 54 -12.69 18.29 12.32
N SER A 55 -11.97 18.65 13.38
CA SER A 55 -10.77 17.97 13.83
C SER A 55 -11.10 16.94 14.90
N GLY A 56 -10.31 15.87 14.95
CA GLY A 56 -10.20 15.06 16.15
C GLY A 56 -9.31 15.73 17.21
N SER A 57 -8.86 14.93 18.15
CA SER A 57 -7.84 15.33 19.14
C SER A 57 -6.92 14.16 19.46
N SER A 58 -5.79 14.44 20.11
CA SER A 58 -4.89 13.39 20.59
C SER A 58 -5.65 12.38 21.46
N GLY A 59 -5.55 11.08 21.12
CA GLY A 59 -6.29 10.00 21.77
C GLY A 59 -7.77 9.89 21.41
N SER A 60 -8.32 10.80 20.61
CA SER A 60 -9.70 10.78 20.10
C SER A 60 -9.76 11.31 18.65
N PRO A 61 -9.13 10.60 17.70
CA PRO A 61 -9.19 10.96 16.28
C PRO A 61 -10.57 10.63 15.69
N ILE A 62 -10.91 11.30 14.59
CA ILE A 62 -12.07 10.95 13.76
C ILE A 62 -11.62 9.88 12.78
N ARG A 63 -12.32 8.74 12.72
CA ARG A 63 -11.93 7.61 11.87
C ARG A 63 -12.93 7.37 10.75
N TRP A 64 -12.43 7.29 9.53
CA TRP A 64 -13.17 6.86 8.36
C TRP A 64 -12.65 5.50 7.92
N ILE A 65 -13.53 4.50 7.87
CA ILE A 65 -13.17 3.12 7.54
C ILE A 65 -13.98 2.68 6.33
N ALA A 66 -13.28 2.34 5.24
CA ALA A 66 -13.87 1.62 4.13
C ALA A 66 -14.14 0.18 4.57
N ASP A 67 -15.41 -0.17 4.76
CA ASP A 67 -15.83 -1.49 5.19
C ASP A 67 -15.85 -2.47 4.01
N VAL A 68 -14.66 -2.75 3.46
CA VAL A 68 -14.51 -3.54 2.22
C VAL A 68 -15.03 -4.98 2.34
N THR A 69 -15.07 -5.51 3.57
CA THR A 69 -15.58 -6.85 3.87
C THR A 69 -17.11 -6.86 3.99
N GLY A 70 -17.73 -5.70 4.20
CA GLY A 70 -19.15 -5.58 4.53
C GLY A 70 -19.51 -6.04 5.94
N GLU A 71 -18.53 -6.29 6.82
CA GLU A 71 -18.77 -6.79 8.19
C GLU A 71 -19.65 -5.82 9.00
N TYR A 72 -19.44 -4.53 8.84
CA TYR A 72 -20.14 -3.49 9.61
C TYR A 72 -21.36 -2.95 8.89
N THR A 73 -21.35 -2.91 7.56
CA THR A 73 -22.34 -2.23 6.72
C THR A 73 -23.27 -3.19 5.99
N GLY A 74 -22.83 -4.45 5.81
CA GLY A 74 -23.49 -5.45 4.97
C GLY A 74 -23.22 -5.29 3.47
N ASP A 75 -22.40 -4.31 3.06
CA ASP A 75 -22.09 -4.03 1.65
C ASP A 75 -20.60 -4.32 1.37
N ALA A 76 -20.29 -5.55 0.96
CA ALA A 76 -18.93 -5.96 0.63
C ALA A 76 -18.46 -5.41 -0.73
N GLY A 77 -17.19 -5.04 -0.83
CA GLY A 77 -16.55 -4.51 -2.03
C GLY A 77 -15.83 -3.17 -1.83
N LEU A 78 -15.34 -2.58 -2.91
CA LEU A 78 -14.55 -1.34 -2.83
C LEU A 78 -15.42 -0.12 -2.46
N VAL A 79 -14.84 0.76 -1.66
CA VAL A 79 -15.39 2.09 -1.36
C VAL A 79 -14.61 3.11 -2.16
N VAL A 80 -15.24 3.65 -3.20
CA VAL A 80 -14.61 4.59 -4.13
C VAL A 80 -15.22 5.97 -3.96
N ILE A 81 -14.41 6.98 -3.67
CA ILE A 81 -14.82 8.39 -3.74
C ILE A 81 -14.31 8.95 -5.07
N SER A 82 -15.21 9.46 -5.90
CA SER A 82 -14.89 9.89 -7.26
C SER A 82 -15.23 11.35 -7.51
N ALA A 83 -14.26 12.06 -8.10
CA ALA A 83 -14.41 13.43 -8.57
C ALA A 83 -15.19 13.56 -9.90
N ARG A 84 -15.74 12.45 -10.42
CA ARG A 84 -16.51 12.37 -11.68
C ARG A 84 -18.01 12.23 -11.40
N ASP A 85 -18.83 12.54 -12.39
CA ASP A 85 -20.30 12.34 -12.31
C ASP A 85 -20.75 10.98 -12.88
N SER A 86 -19.93 10.36 -13.72
CA SER A 86 -20.18 9.05 -14.30
C SER A 86 -18.88 8.36 -14.72
N ASP A 87 -18.96 7.05 -14.93
CA ASP A 87 -17.80 6.24 -15.31
C ASP A 87 -17.27 6.64 -16.69
N GLY A 88 -15.95 6.80 -16.80
CA GLY A 88 -15.30 7.24 -18.03
C GLY A 88 -15.47 8.73 -18.38
N ALA A 89 -16.27 9.49 -17.62
CA ALA A 89 -16.37 10.94 -17.82
C ALA A 89 -15.13 11.67 -17.31
N ALA A 90 -14.89 12.89 -17.81
CA ALA A 90 -13.88 13.78 -17.23
C ALA A 90 -14.27 14.17 -15.79
N PRO A 91 -13.30 14.43 -14.88
CA PRO A 91 -13.61 14.91 -13.55
C PRO A 91 -14.23 16.31 -13.62
N VAL A 92 -15.22 16.54 -12.77
CA VAL A 92 -15.93 17.83 -12.64
C VAL A 92 -15.57 18.54 -11.32
N ARG A 93 -14.90 17.84 -10.41
CA ARG A 93 -14.44 18.35 -9.11
C ARG A 93 -12.92 18.49 -9.12
N ALA A 94 -12.40 19.39 -8.28
CA ALA A 94 -10.96 19.54 -8.08
C ALA A 94 -10.34 18.29 -7.43
N SER A 95 -11.08 17.69 -6.49
CA SER A 95 -10.66 16.51 -5.72
C SER A 95 -11.85 15.69 -5.23
N CYS A 96 -11.54 14.49 -4.73
CA CYS A 96 -12.46 13.63 -3.98
C CYS A 96 -12.52 14.06 -2.52
N LEU A 97 -11.37 14.43 -1.96
CA LEU A 97 -11.21 14.83 -0.58
C LEU A 97 -10.48 16.17 -0.52
N ASP A 98 -11.12 17.12 0.15
CA ASP A 98 -10.47 18.25 0.78
C ASP A 98 -10.32 17.92 2.27
N PRO A 99 -9.12 17.57 2.74
CA PRO A 99 -8.88 17.27 4.16
C PRO A 99 -9.11 18.50 5.05
N GLY A 100 -9.32 19.68 4.46
CA GLY A 100 -9.41 20.93 5.17
C GLY A 100 -8.15 21.20 5.97
N GLN A 101 -8.22 22.16 6.89
CA GLN A 101 -7.12 22.43 7.83
C GLN A 101 -7.35 21.64 9.14
N GLN A 102 -7.78 20.39 9.03
CA GLN A 102 -8.16 19.57 10.17
C GLN A 102 -7.03 18.65 10.62
N ASN A 103 -6.97 18.40 11.92
CA ASN A 103 -6.03 17.48 12.57
C ASN A 103 -6.75 16.24 13.09
N PHE A 104 -5.99 15.17 13.34
CA PHE A 104 -6.48 13.92 13.91
C PHE A 104 -7.65 13.30 13.14
N VAL A 105 -7.55 13.29 11.81
CA VAL A 105 -8.50 12.62 10.91
C VAL A 105 -7.80 11.45 10.23
N GLU A 106 -8.38 10.27 10.36
CA GLU A 106 -7.84 9.02 9.82
C GLU A 106 -8.72 8.47 8.70
N TRP A 107 -8.10 8.05 7.60
CA TRP A 107 -8.75 7.42 6.44
C TRP A 107 -8.13 6.05 6.18
N HIS A 108 -8.98 5.01 6.18
CA HIS A 108 -8.56 3.61 6.11
C HIS A 108 -9.20 2.89 4.91
N GLY A 109 -8.40 2.39 3.98
CA GLY A 109 -8.84 1.45 2.93
C GLY A 109 -9.61 2.05 1.74
N PHE A 110 -9.69 3.37 1.61
CA PHE A 110 -10.46 4.03 0.55
C PHE A 110 -9.73 4.05 -0.79
N VAL A 111 -10.51 4.04 -1.88
CA VAL A 111 -10.04 4.40 -3.22
C VAL A 111 -10.49 5.81 -3.56
N PHE A 112 -9.57 6.70 -3.92
CA PHE A 112 -9.86 8.06 -4.34
C PHE A 112 -9.60 8.22 -5.85
N ASP A 113 -10.66 8.37 -6.65
CA ASP A 113 -10.61 8.59 -8.10
C ASP A 113 -10.49 10.08 -8.46
N GLY A 114 -9.25 10.50 -8.70
CA GLY A 114 -8.81 11.90 -8.72
C GLY A 114 -9.55 12.87 -9.63
N GLY A 115 -9.52 14.13 -9.21
CA GLY A 115 -10.19 15.25 -9.87
C GLY A 115 -9.36 15.97 -10.92
N THR A 116 -9.70 17.24 -11.18
CA THR A 116 -8.91 18.10 -12.06
C THR A 116 -7.57 18.50 -11.44
N SER A 117 -7.44 18.48 -10.11
CA SER A 117 -6.22 18.91 -9.41
C SER A 117 -5.45 17.75 -8.77
N ALA A 118 -6.13 16.90 -8.01
CA ALA A 118 -5.61 15.67 -7.38
C ALA A 118 -6.77 14.83 -6.81
N ALA A 119 -6.50 13.67 -6.20
CA ALA A 119 -7.51 12.90 -5.46
C ALA A 119 -7.75 13.46 -4.06
N VAL A 120 -6.66 13.79 -3.37
CA VAL A 120 -6.66 14.62 -2.16
C VAL A 120 -6.04 15.95 -2.52
N TYR A 121 -6.76 17.05 -2.27
CA TYR A 121 -6.30 18.38 -2.63
C TYR A 121 -6.70 19.40 -1.58
N ASN A 122 -5.71 20.11 -1.04
CA ASN A 122 -5.92 21.33 -0.28
C ASN A 122 -4.78 22.33 -0.56
N VAL A 123 -5.15 23.56 -0.94
CA VAL A 123 -4.23 24.71 -0.94
C VAL A 123 -4.57 25.53 0.30
N SER A 124 -3.84 25.30 1.37
CA SER A 124 -4.11 25.92 2.66
C SER A 124 -3.67 27.38 2.68
N ALA A 125 -4.55 28.29 3.10
CA ALA A 125 -4.17 29.67 3.44
C ALA A 125 -3.92 29.89 4.95
N GLY A 126 -3.96 28.83 5.76
CA GLY A 126 -3.92 28.88 7.24
C GLY A 126 -2.95 27.87 7.83
N ASN A 127 -2.42 28.16 9.02
CA ASN A 127 -1.33 27.40 9.63
C ASN A 127 -1.78 25.99 10.06
N THR A 128 -1.49 24.97 9.25
CA THR A 128 -1.77 23.57 9.57
C THR A 128 -0.54 22.69 9.34
N VAL A 129 -0.38 21.69 10.21
CA VAL A 129 0.66 20.65 10.15
C VAL A 129 0.05 19.25 9.98
N TYR A 130 -1.28 19.15 9.83
CA TYR A 130 -2.05 17.90 9.78
C TYR A 130 -1.65 16.91 10.88
N GLU A 131 -1.53 17.41 12.12
CA GLU A 131 -1.11 16.62 13.27
C GLU A 131 -2.01 15.41 13.47
N GLY A 132 -1.42 14.23 13.60
CA GLY A 132 -2.14 12.98 13.84
C GLY A 132 -3.11 12.56 12.74
N CYS A 133 -3.05 13.16 11.56
CA CYS A 133 -3.80 12.69 10.40
C CYS A 133 -3.14 11.44 9.81
N ILE A 134 -3.97 10.47 9.43
CA ILE A 134 -3.50 9.17 8.93
C ILE A 134 -4.21 8.82 7.63
N PHE A 135 -3.45 8.39 6.63
CA PHE A 135 -3.96 7.62 5.50
C PHE A 135 -3.33 6.23 5.54
N GLU A 136 -4.16 5.20 5.62
CA GLU A 136 -3.72 3.82 5.74
C GLU A 136 -4.43 2.94 4.70
N GLY A 137 -3.66 2.13 3.96
CA GLY A 137 -4.21 1.19 2.99
C GLY A 137 -5.02 1.84 1.86
N CYS A 138 -4.82 3.15 1.61
CA CYS A 138 -5.59 3.89 0.62
C CYS A 138 -4.97 3.80 -0.78
N VAL A 139 -5.81 3.94 -1.80
CA VAL A 139 -5.40 4.03 -3.21
C VAL A 139 -5.76 5.40 -3.76
N PHE A 140 -4.80 6.09 -4.38
CA PHE A 140 -5.00 7.41 -4.95
C PHE A 140 -4.75 7.38 -6.47
N LEU A 141 -5.76 7.74 -7.25
CA LEU A 141 -5.65 7.87 -8.70
C LEU A 141 -5.37 9.34 -9.07
N ALA A 142 -4.39 9.58 -9.95
CA ALA A 142 -3.98 10.92 -10.35
C ALA A 142 -5.11 11.76 -10.95
N SER A 143 -4.85 13.07 -10.92
CA SER A 143 -5.61 14.06 -11.65
C SER A 143 -5.60 13.81 -13.16
N SER A 144 -6.65 14.26 -13.86
CA SER A 144 -6.77 14.10 -15.31
C SER A 144 -6.20 15.27 -16.14
N GLN A 145 -5.66 16.33 -15.52
CA GLN A 145 -5.32 17.61 -16.20
C GLN A 145 -3.82 17.96 -16.14
N GLY A 146 -2.95 16.98 -16.35
CA GLY A 146 -1.53 17.22 -16.62
C GLY A 146 -0.67 17.64 -15.41
N THR A 147 -1.24 17.74 -14.20
CA THR A 147 -0.44 17.91 -12.98
C THR A 147 0.19 16.59 -12.53
N GLY A 148 -0.38 15.44 -12.93
CA GLY A 148 0.07 14.11 -12.52
C GLY A 148 -0.08 13.82 -11.02
N LYS A 149 -0.60 14.76 -10.24
CA LYS A 149 -0.70 14.64 -8.78
C LYS A 149 -1.90 13.78 -8.39
N ALA A 150 -1.68 12.83 -7.50
CA ALA A 150 -2.72 12.06 -6.84
C ALA A 150 -3.02 12.62 -5.44
N PHE A 151 -2.04 13.22 -4.79
CA PHE A 151 -2.18 13.81 -3.46
C PHE A 151 -1.44 15.14 -3.41
N PHE A 152 -2.12 16.19 -2.94
CA PHE A 152 -1.53 17.51 -2.78
C PHE A 152 -2.06 18.16 -1.50
N VAL A 153 -1.16 18.53 -0.61
CA VAL A 153 -1.45 19.38 0.54
C VAL A 153 -0.40 20.47 0.65
N ASP A 154 -0.85 21.66 1.02
CA ASP A 154 0.02 22.77 1.42
C ASP A 154 0.00 22.90 2.95
N LEU A 155 1.19 22.78 3.53
CA LEU A 155 1.46 22.88 4.95
C LEU A 155 1.96 24.28 5.25
N ASN A 156 1.11 25.14 5.81
CA ASN A 156 1.56 26.45 6.26
C ASN A 156 2.17 26.34 7.66
N GLU A 157 3.30 25.66 7.77
CA GLU A 157 3.88 25.22 9.04
C GLU A 157 4.48 26.40 9.81
N GLY A 158 3.92 26.70 10.98
CA GLY A 158 4.48 27.70 11.90
C GLY A 158 5.23 27.09 13.10
N VAL A 159 4.97 25.81 13.42
CA VAL A 159 5.40 25.14 14.65
C VAL A 159 5.54 23.63 14.44
N THR A 160 6.45 22.98 15.17
CA THR A 160 6.54 21.52 15.23
C THR A 160 5.31 20.91 15.89
N PRO A 161 4.64 19.91 15.28
CA PRO A 161 3.55 19.20 15.92
C PRO A 161 4.00 18.56 17.26
N PRO A 162 3.21 18.69 18.33
CA PRO A 162 3.47 18.02 19.61
C PRO A 162 3.58 16.50 19.46
N GLY A 163 2.63 15.88 18.76
CA GLY A 163 2.60 14.45 18.43
C GLY A 163 3.34 14.12 17.13
N ASP A 164 2.75 13.22 16.34
CA ASP A 164 3.18 12.93 14.98
C ASP A 164 2.54 13.91 13.98
N GLY A 165 3.23 14.19 12.87
CA GLY A 165 2.66 14.94 11.76
C GLY A 165 1.70 14.07 10.94
N LEU A 166 1.57 14.38 9.65
CA LEU A 166 0.86 13.52 8.70
C LEU A 166 1.54 12.15 8.56
N ILE A 167 0.77 11.08 8.69
CA ILE A 167 1.22 9.71 8.45
C ILE A 167 0.51 9.16 7.22
N VAL A 168 1.28 8.65 6.26
CA VAL A 168 0.77 7.93 5.09
C VAL A 168 1.45 6.57 5.05
N ARG A 169 0.69 5.50 5.24
CA ARG A 169 1.24 4.15 5.32
C ARG A 169 0.48 3.13 4.51
N GLY A 170 1.20 2.18 3.91
CA GLY A 170 0.58 1.10 3.14
C GLY A 170 -0.29 1.60 1.97
N CYS A 171 -0.03 2.81 1.46
CA CYS A 171 -0.86 3.44 0.43
C CYS A 171 -0.26 3.23 -0.96
N THR A 172 -1.13 3.21 -1.98
CA THR A 172 -0.72 3.14 -3.39
C THR A 172 -1.09 4.42 -4.13
N PHE A 173 -0.13 4.98 -4.86
CA PHE A 173 -0.28 6.20 -5.65
C PHE A 173 -0.08 5.89 -7.13
N PHE A 174 -1.13 6.13 -7.92
CA PHE A 174 -1.04 6.22 -9.37
C PHE A 174 -0.90 7.69 -9.74
N GLY A 175 0.28 8.26 -9.53
CA GLY A 175 0.54 9.69 -9.60
C GLY A 175 1.54 10.16 -8.56
N GLY A 176 1.80 11.47 -8.56
CA GLY A 176 2.68 12.11 -7.58
C GLY A 176 1.97 12.48 -6.27
N MET A 177 2.68 12.37 -5.15
CA MET A 177 2.34 13.00 -3.89
C MET A 177 3.18 14.27 -3.72
N ASN A 178 2.50 15.39 -3.49
CA ASN A 178 3.10 16.69 -3.29
C ASN A 178 2.74 17.19 -1.90
N ILE A 179 3.78 17.44 -1.12
CA ILE A 179 3.68 18.14 0.15
C ILE A 179 4.38 19.47 -0.07
N ASP A 180 3.59 20.50 -0.25
CA ASP A 180 4.07 21.86 -0.27
C ASP A 180 4.15 22.35 1.18
N TYR A 181 5.15 23.16 1.50
CA TYR A 181 5.25 23.77 2.82
C TYR A 181 5.67 25.23 2.71
N SER A 182 4.99 26.08 3.47
CA SER A 182 5.10 27.53 3.44
C SER A 182 5.69 28.11 4.74
N GLU A 183 6.41 29.22 4.60
CA GLU A 183 7.43 29.71 5.56
C GLU A 183 6.87 30.59 6.68
N ASN A 184 5.78 30.20 7.34
CA ASN A 184 5.30 30.95 8.51
C ASN A 184 6.04 30.57 9.80
N ALA A 185 7.07 29.74 9.68
CA ALA A 185 7.93 29.33 10.76
C ALA A 185 8.74 30.51 11.32
N THR A 186 8.86 30.59 12.64
CA THR A 186 9.74 31.56 13.34
C THR A 186 11.01 30.90 13.92
N ALA A 187 11.12 29.59 13.72
CA ALA A 187 12.26 28.72 14.02
C ALA A 187 12.15 27.50 13.09
N SER A 188 13.23 26.76 12.86
CA SER A 188 13.14 25.53 12.06
C SER A 188 12.17 24.52 12.68
N VAL A 189 11.45 23.78 11.84
CA VAL A 189 10.35 22.90 12.21
C VAL A 189 10.68 21.46 11.85
N ASP A 190 10.58 20.56 12.83
CA ASP A 190 10.43 19.12 12.59
C ASP A 190 8.97 18.84 12.21
N SER A 191 8.69 18.54 10.95
CA SER A 191 7.33 18.25 10.46
C SER A 191 6.78 16.93 11.02
N LYS A 192 7.68 16.00 11.40
CA LYS A 192 7.37 14.63 11.82
C LYS A 192 6.47 13.87 10.85
N ILE A 193 6.44 14.25 9.57
CA ILE A 193 5.67 13.54 8.55
C ILE A 193 6.35 12.22 8.24
N ALA A 194 5.55 11.16 8.15
CA ALA A 194 6.02 9.82 7.86
C ALA A 194 5.27 9.22 6.67
N ILE A 195 6.03 8.77 5.68
CA ILE A 195 5.53 8.07 4.49
C ILE A 195 6.20 6.70 4.48
N THR A 196 5.44 5.64 4.80
CA THR A 196 6.01 4.30 5.00
C THR A 196 5.26 3.22 4.23
N ASP A 197 5.98 2.22 3.72
CA ASP A 197 5.35 1.05 3.09
C ASP A 197 4.43 1.41 1.91
N CYS A 198 4.70 2.56 1.26
CA CYS A 198 3.89 3.09 0.17
C CYS A 198 4.45 2.72 -1.20
N LEU A 199 3.57 2.41 -2.14
CA LEU A 199 3.89 2.15 -3.53
C LEU A 199 3.54 3.37 -4.40
N PHE A 200 4.55 3.94 -5.05
CA PHE A 200 4.40 5.04 -5.99
C PHE A 200 4.64 4.58 -7.42
N LEU A 201 3.56 4.52 -8.17
CA LEU A 201 3.54 4.32 -9.61
C LEU A 201 3.43 5.72 -10.22
N GLY A 202 4.60 6.27 -10.55
CA GLY A 202 4.79 7.66 -10.85
C GLY A 202 3.87 8.20 -11.94
N PRO A 203 3.72 9.52 -12.03
CA PRO A 203 2.79 10.18 -12.95
C PRO A 203 3.06 9.96 -14.45
N GLY A 204 4.12 9.24 -14.81
CA GLY A 204 4.64 9.17 -16.18
C GLY A 204 5.25 10.50 -16.63
N GLY A 205 6.22 10.45 -17.56
CA GLY A 205 6.71 11.59 -18.34
C GLY A 205 6.91 12.93 -17.59
N GLY A 206 8.08 13.14 -16.99
CA GLY A 206 8.54 14.49 -16.63
C GLY A 206 8.55 14.85 -15.14
N ASP A 207 7.69 14.23 -14.33
CA ASP A 207 7.44 14.67 -12.95
C ASP A 207 7.99 13.70 -11.87
N THR A 208 7.54 13.83 -10.61
CA THR A 208 8.10 13.25 -9.38
C THR A 208 7.07 12.34 -8.71
N CYS A 209 7.50 11.20 -8.17
CA CYS A 209 6.62 10.37 -7.36
C CYS A 209 6.29 11.01 -6.00
N LEU A 210 7.30 11.47 -5.26
CA LEU A 210 7.13 12.16 -3.99
C LEU A 210 7.91 13.47 -3.97
N ARG A 211 7.21 14.58 -3.82
CA ARG A 211 7.80 15.93 -3.77
C ARG A 211 7.53 16.60 -2.44
N PHE A 212 8.60 17.09 -1.83
CA PHE A 212 8.58 18.05 -0.73
C PHE A 212 8.98 19.40 -1.30
N ASN A 213 8.03 20.32 -1.44
CA ASN A 213 8.20 21.56 -2.18
C ASN A 213 8.11 22.80 -1.28
N ARG A 214 9.20 23.57 -1.19
CA ARG A 214 9.15 24.93 -0.63
C ARG A 214 9.06 25.96 -1.76
N ALA A 215 8.25 27.01 -1.57
CA ALA A 215 7.97 27.99 -2.61
C ALA A 215 9.08 29.05 -2.84
N VAL A 216 9.86 29.41 -1.82
CA VAL A 216 10.96 30.42 -1.89
C VAL A 216 12.09 30.06 -0.91
N ASP A 217 13.06 30.97 -0.67
CA ASP A 217 14.14 30.81 0.31
C ASP A 217 13.78 31.41 1.68
N SER A 218 13.64 30.59 2.73
CA SER A 218 13.47 31.04 4.13
C SER A 218 14.74 30.97 4.98
N THR A 219 14.75 31.77 6.04
CA THR A 219 15.73 31.64 7.15
C THR A 219 15.52 30.37 7.99
N TYR A 220 14.31 29.82 8.04
CA TYR A 220 13.96 28.65 8.85
C TYR A 220 13.50 27.50 7.94
N ALA A 221 14.03 26.30 8.14
CA ALA A 221 13.64 25.17 7.31
C ALA A 221 12.54 24.33 7.95
N VAL A 222 11.81 23.63 7.11
CA VAL A 222 10.96 22.51 7.49
C VAL A 222 11.71 21.23 7.11
N GLY A 223 11.89 20.34 8.08
CA GLY A 223 12.58 19.08 7.91
C GLY A 223 11.88 17.93 8.62
N GLY A 224 12.64 16.87 8.94
CA GLY A 224 12.12 15.73 9.69
C GLY A 224 11.15 14.83 8.91
N PHE A 225 11.07 14.99 7.58
CA PHE A 225 10.32 14.08 6.72
C PHE A 225 10.96 12.68 6.77
N LYS A 226 10.15 11.64 7.01
CA LYS A 226 10.60 10.25 7.09
C LYS A 226 10.00 9.45 5.95
N VAL A 227 10.83 8.90 5.08
CA VAL A 227 10.41 8.03 3.98
C VAL A 227 11.05 6.66 4.13
N ARG A 228 10.25 5.60 4.29
CA ARG A 228 10.76 4.25 4.62
C ARG A 228 9.99 3.13 3.92
N HIS A 229 10.70 2.10 3.46
CA HIS A 229 10.08 0.94 2.77
C HIS A 229 9.15 1.35 1.63
N CYS A 230 9.44 2.46 0.96
CA CYS A 230 8.64 2.89 -0.18
C CYS A 230 9.23 2.36 -1.47
N THR A 231 8.38 2.11 -2.46
CA THR A 231 8.79 1.76 -3.81
C THR A 231 8.39 2.87 -4.78
N PHE A 232 9.34 3.38 -5.57
CA PHE A 232 9.14 4.47 -6.51
C PHE A 232 9.47 4.03 -7.92
N VAL A 233 8.51 4.14 -8.85
CA VAL A 233 8.67 3.62 -10.21
C VAL A 233 8.16 4.59 -11.26
N GLY A 234 8.90 4.76 -12.37
CA GLY A 234 8.32 5.27 -13.62
C GLY A 234 8.06 6.78 -13.66
N ALA A 235 8.95 7.56 -13.07
CA ALA A 235 8.94 9.03 -13.06
C ALA A 235 10.31 9.61 -13.42
N ASN A 236 10.42 10.94 -13.57
CA ASN A 236 11.75 11.57 -13.65
C ASN A 236 12.47 11.48 -12.30
N TYR A 237 11.73 11.69 -11.20
CA TYR A 237 12.29 11.74 -9.85
C TYR A 237 11.52 10.79 -8.95
N GLY A 238 12.23 9.95 -8.18
CA GLY A 238 11.60 9.14 -7.13
C GLY A 238 11.15 10.05 -5.99
N ILE A 239 12.12 10.65 -5.31
CA ILE A 239 11.88 11.67 -4.29
C ILE A 239 12.60 12.96 -4.68
N ARG A 240 11.90 14.09 -4.56
CA ARG A 240 12.47 15.41 -4.76
C ARG A 240 12.24 16.29 -3.53
N PHE A 241 13.34 16.68 -2.89
CA PHE A 241 13.38 17.70 -1.85
C PHE A 241 13.80 19.03 -2.48
N GLU A 242 12.88 19.99 -2.48
CA GLU A 242 13.14 21.36 -2.91
C GLU A 242 13.45 22.19 -1.67
N TYR A 243 14.70 22.65 -1.55
CA TYR A 243 15.18 23.47 -0.43
C TYR A 243 15.11 22.87 1.00
N PRO A 244 15.62 21.64 1.23
CA PRO A 244 15.88 21.17 2.59
C PRO A 244 17.07 21.97 3.19
N ASP A 245 16.77 23.08 3.87
CA ASP A 245 17.79 24.06 4.26
C ASP A 245 18.40 23.85 5.65
N ASP A 246 17.92 22.88 6.45
CA ASP A 246 18.40 22.69 7.82
C ASP A 246 18.77 21.24 8.15
N ALA A 247 19.98 21.07 8.68
CA ALA A 247 20.49 19.80 9.21
C ALA A 247 20.09 19.56 10.68
N THR A 248 19.39 20.49 11.33
CA THR A 248 18.85 20.33 12.69
C THR A 248 17.79 19.22 12.75
N TYR A 249 16.93 19.17 11.74
CA TYR A 249 15.91 18.14 11.58
C TYR A 249 16.07 17.47 10.21
N PRO A 250 17.10 16.62 10.04
CA PRO A 250 17.38 16.03 8.74
C PRO A 250 16.21 15.14 8.30
N SER A 251 15.85 15.27 7.03
CA SER A 251 14.91 14.35 6.38
C SER A 251 15.61 13.02 6.12
N THR A 252 14.89 11.92 6.26
CA THR A 252 15.46 10.57 6.19
C THR A 252 14.80 9.73 5.11
N VAL A 253 15.62 9.04 4.30
CA VAL A 253 15.16 8.08 3.28
C VAL A 253 15.87 6.75 3.47
N TYR A 254 15.16 5.73 3.93
CA TYR A 254 15.74 4.43 4.26
C TYR A 254 14.97 3.26 3.66
N ASN A 255 15.68 2.19 3.33
CA ASN A 255 15.07 0.92 2.91
C ASN A 255 14.10 1.08 1.72
N CYS A 256 14.33 2.07 0.84
CA CYS A 256 13.44 2.34 -0.29
C CYS A 256 13.98 1.71 -1.58
N LEU A 257 13.04 1.36 -2.47
CA LEU A 257 13.32 0.84 -3.80
C LEU A 257 13.01 1.91 -4.86
N PHE A 258 13.99 2.21 -5.71
CA PHE A 258 13.90 3.19 -6.78
C PHE A 258 14.11 2.51 -8.12
N ALA A 259 13.14 2.59 -9.03
CA ALA A 259 13.15 1.85 -10.27
C ALA A 259 12.73 2.67 -11.50
N HIS A 260 13.48 2.58 -12.59
CA HIS A 260 13.15 3.22 -13.87
C HIS A 260 12.91 4.73 -13.72
N LEU A 261 13.91 5.42 -13.15
CA LEU A 261 13.86 6.86 -12.88
C LEU A 261 15.02 7.57 -13.59
N TYR A 262 14.84 8.85 -13.90
CA TYR A 262 16.00 9.68 -14.26
C TYR A 262 16.88 9.90 -13.02
N GLN A 263 16.27 10.22 -11.88
CA GLN A 263 16.94 10.37 -10.59
C GLN A 263 16.16 9.70 -9.46
N GLY A 264 16.86 9.02 -8.56
CA GLY A 264 16.25 8.34 -7.42
C GLY A 264 15.86 9.32 -6.32
N ILE A 265 16.87 9.88 -5.65
CA ILE A 265 16.72 10.88 -4.60
C ILE A 265 17.38 12.18 -5.04
N ARG A 266 16.62 13.27 -5.11
CA ARG A 266 17.10 14.59 -5.51
C ARG A 266 16.92 15.58 -4.38
N GLN A 267 18.03 16.07 -3.84
CA GLN A 267 18.10 17.31 -3.10
C GLN A 267 18.48 18.42 -4.09
N GLN A 268 17.51 19.25 -4.47
CA GLN A 268 17.72 20.28 -5.50
C GLN A 268 18.60 21.43 -4.98
N PHE A 269 18.32 21.88 -3.76
CA PHE A 269 18.96 23.01 -3.07
C PHE A 269 19.14 22.64 -1.59
N GLY A 270 19.74 23.50 -0.77
CA GLY A 270 19.80 23.33 0.68
C GLY A 270 21.13 22.82 1.24
N ALA A 271 21.16 22.62 2.55
CA ALA A 271 22.39 22.38 3.32
C ALA A 271 22.88 20.93 3.21
N ALA A 272 24.20 20.73 3.32
CA ALA A 272 24.77 19.39 3.42
C ALA A 272 24.26 18.69 4.69
N GLY A 273 23.77 17.45 4.53
CA GLY A 273 23.21 16.67 5.64
C GLY A 273 21.74 16.96 5.97
N ALA A 274 21.07 17.85 5.24
CA ALA A 274 19.63 18.08 5.42
C ALA A 274 18.76 16.92 4.90
N VAL A 275 19.30 16.11 3.98
CA VAL A 275 18.75 14.81 3.59
C VAL A 275 19.80 13.74 3.90
N VAL A 276 19.42 12.80 4.75
CA VAL A 276 20.21 11.62 5.11
C VAL A 276 19.51 10.40 4.54
N GLU A 277 20.25 9.57 3.84
CA GLU A 277 19.69 8.42 3.18
C GLU A 277 20.68 7.26 3.24
N ASP A 278 20.16 6.04 3.36
CA ASP A 278 20.95 4.83 3.44
C ASP A 278 20.09 3.59 3.20
N TYR A 279 20.72 2.46 2.87
CA TYR A 279 20.05 1.18 2.61
C TYR A 279 19.00 1.23 1.49
N ASN A 280 19.17 2.15 0.53
CA ASN A 280 18.30 2.27 -0.64
C ASN A 280 18.82 1.44 -1.81
N ARG A 281 17.91 1.10 -2.74
CA ARG A 281 18.23 0.31 -3.94
C ARG A 281 17.79 1.05 -5.19
N PHE A 282 18.70 1.14 -6.16
CA PHE A 282 18.49 1.86 -7.40
C PHE A 282 18.61 0.91 -8.61
N ILE A 283 17.52 0.76 -9.36
CA ILE A 283 17.39 -0.16 -10.48
C ILE A 283 17.01 0.64 -11.72
N ALA A 284 17.85 0.57 -12.77
CA ALA A 284 17.63 1.33 -13.99
C ALA A 284 17.38 2.84 -13.71
N VAL A 285 18.14 3.40 -12.76
CA VAL A 285 18.11 4.82 -12.40
C VAL A 285 19.32 5.50 -13.03
N SER A 286 19.13 6.61 -13.76
CA SER A 286 20.25 7.26 -14.46
C SER A 286 21.23 7.95 -13.50
N SER A 287 20.72 8.47 -12.38
CA SER A 287 21.49 9.08 -11.30
C SER A 287 20.83 8.76 -9.97
N ASN A 288 21.42 7.86 -9.18
CA ASN A 288 20.81 7.39 -7.93
C ASN A 288 20.46 8.54 -6.99
N THR A 289 21.45 9.42 -6.79
CA THR A 289 21.34 10.57 -5.89
C THR A 289 21.80 11.84 -6.60
N TYR A 290 21.32 12.99 -6.12
CA TYR A 290 21.77 14.31 -6.51
C TYR A 290 21.66 15.25 -5.31
N GLY A 291 22.73 15.97 -4.98
CA GLY A 291 22.76 16.90 -3.84
C GLY A 291 22.83 16.25 -2.46
N THR A 292 22.72 14.92 -2.36
CA THR A 292 22.98 14.13 -1.14
C THR A 292 24.36 13.49 -1.20
N THR A 293 24.88 13.01 -0.07
CA THR A 293 26.22 12.39 0.02
C THR A 293 26.27 10.91 -0.36
N GLY A 294 25.13 10.25 -0.58
CA GLY A 294 25.09 8.80 -0.74
C GLY A 294 25.23 8.09 0.60
N GLY A 295 24.25 7.28 0.99
CA GLY A 295 24.38 6.35 2.10
C GLY A 295 25.43 5.27 1.82
N ALA A 296 26.14 4.84 2.85
CA ALA A 296 27.21 3.84 2.71
C ALA A 296 26.70 2.47 2.26
N ASN A 297 25.43 2.17 2.51
CA ASN A 297 24.78 0.90 2.22
C ASN A 297 23.83 0.99 1.02
N ASP A 298 23.81 2.10 0.30
CA ASP A 298 23.07 2.21 -0.95
C ASP A 298 23.73 1.40 -2.06
N ALA A 299 22.91 0.83 -2.95
CA ALA A 299 23.42 0.00 -4.05
C ALA A 299 22.63 0.17 -5.34
N SER A 300 23.31 -0.03 -6.47
CA SER A 300 22.77 0.10 -7.82
C SER A 300 23.07 -1.08 -8.73
N GLY A 301 22.34 -1.18 -9.84
CA GLY A 301 22.66 -2.12 -10.93
C GLY A 301 22.12 -3.54 -10.72
N ILE A 302 21.09 -3.66 -9.87
CA ILE A 302 20.57 -4.94 -9.42
C ILE A 302 19.39 -5.32 -10.31
N ALA A 303 19.45 -6.50 -10.93
CA ALA A 303 18.32 -7.08 -11.64
C ALA A 303 17.30 -7.65 -10.64
N VAL A 304 16.52 -6.79 -10.00
CA VAL A 304 15.29 -7.27 -9.36
C VAL A 304 14.24 -7.35 -10.48
N PRO A 305 13.68 -8.53 -10.78
CA PRO A 305 12.55 -8.61 -11.67
C PRO A 305 11.41 -7.86 -10.99
N LEU A 306 11.14 -6.64 -11.46
CA LEU A 306 9.96 -5.84 -11.13
C LEU A 306 8.71 -6.44 -11.81
N ALA A 307 8.57 -7.74 -11.61
CA ALA A 307 7.50 -8.62 -12.04
C ALA A 307 6.11 -8.12 -11.62
N GLY A 308 6.03 -7.25 -10.63
CA GLY A 308 4.79 -6.72 -10.08
C GLY A 308 4.21 -5.49 -10.79
N ILE A 309 4.85 -4.88 -11.81
CA ILE A 309 4.39 -3.56 -12.33
C ILE A 309 3.48 -3.66 -13.58
N ALA A 310 3.12 -4.86 -14.04
CA ALA A 310 2.42 -5.07 -15.31
C ALA A 310 0.98 -5.59 -15.17
N ASP A 311 0.13 -4.93 -14.37
CA ASP A 311 -1.29 -5.33 -14.19
C ASP A 311 -2.28 -4.69 -15.20
N PHE A 312 -1.81 -3.77 -16.05
CA PHE A 312 -2.71 -3.03 -16.97
C PHE A 312 -3.26 -3.78 -18.20
N PRO A 313 -2.58 -4.78 -18.82
CA PRO A 313 -3.10 -5.40 -20.04
C PRO A 313 -4.27 -6.38 -19.81
N LEU A 314 -4.36 -7.05 -18.65
CA LEU A 314 -5.32 -8.15 -18.42
C LEU A 314 -6.72 -7.66 -18.03
N TYR A 315 -6.81 -6.57 -17.27
CA TYR A 315 -8.07 -5.86 -16.97
C TYR A 315 -8.85 -5.49 -18.23
N ARG A 316 -8.14 -5.17 -19.32
CA ARG A 316 -8.73 -4.74 -20.60
C ARG A 316 -9.38 -5.88 -21.40
N TYR A 317 -9.00 -7.13 -21.16
CA TYR A 317 -9.51 -8.29 -21.91
C TYR A 317 -10.51 -9.16 -21.12
N LEU A 318 -10.42 -9.20 -19.78
CA LEU A 318 -11.22 -10.13 -18.97
C LEU A 318 -12.20 -9.45 -18.01
N GLY A 319 -12.16 -8.11 -17.89
CA GLY A 319 -12.97 -7.36 -16.92
C GLY A 319 -12.56 -7.61 -15.45
N TRP A 320 -11.49 -8.39 -15.24
CA TRP A 320 -10.96 -8.85 -13.96
C TRP A 320 -9.52 -9.37 -14.15
N SER A 321 -8.67 -9.29 -13.12
CA SER A 321 -7.31 -9.84 -13.11
C SER A 321 -7.28 -11.14 -12.28
N PRO A 322 -6.72 -12.25 -12.79
CA PRO A 322 -6.50 -13.46 -12.00
C PRO A 322 -5.33 -13.30 -11.02
N PHE A 323 -4.76 -12.12 -10.88
CA PHE A 323 -3.74 -11.74 -9.93
C PHE A 323 -4.26 -10.55 -9.12
N SER A 324 -3.97 -10.45 -7.83
CA SER A 324 -4.21 -9.18 -7.11
C SER A 324 -3.41 -8.07 -7.80
N PRO A 325 -3.84 -6.80 -7.72
CA PRO A 325 -3.04 -5.71 -8.22
C PRO A 325 -1.61 -5.83 -7.71
N TRP A 326 -0.66 -5.85 -8.64
CA TRP A 326 0.78 -5.90 -8.38
C TRP A 326 1.32 -7.19 -7.74
N GLU A 327 0.62 -8.33 -7.85
CA GLU A 327 1.27 -9.61 -7.57
C GLU A 327 2.45 -9.82 -8.54
N PRO A 328 3.64 -10.22 -8.05
CA PRO A 328 4.78 -10.45 -8.92
C PRO A 328 4.52 -11.60 -9.92
N ILE A 329 4.54 -11.29 -11.22
CA ILE A 329 4.43 -12.26 -12.33
C ILE A 329 5.83 -12.59 -12.89
N ARG A 330 6.14 -13.89 -12.96
CA ARG A 330 7.40 -14.45 -13.48
C ARG A 330 7.76 -13.97 -14.91
N PHE A 331 9.04 -13.64 -15.13
CA PHE A 331 9.73 -13.90 -16.41
C PHE A 331 10.80 -14.99 -16.20
N LEU A 332 11.01 -15.79 -17.25
CA LEU A 332 11.69 -17.09 -17.26
C LEU A 332 13.23 -17.05 -17.20
N ASP A 333 13.86 -15.92 -16.86
CA ASP A 333 15.32 -15.86 -16.83
C ASP A 333 15.91 -16.13 -15.44
N GLY A 334 17.06 -16.80 -15.41
CA GLY A 334 17.77 -17.23 -14.22
C GLY A 334 18.60 -16.13 -13.55
N SER A 335 18.23 -14.85 -13.67
CA SER A 335 19.01 -13.71 -13.14
C SER A 335 18.58 -13.21 -11.76
N TYR A 336 17.66 -13.89 -11.09
CA TYR A 336 17.17 -13.48 -9.77
C TYR A 336 18.17 -13.78 -8.66
N GLU A 337 18.76 -12.72 -8.11
CA GLU A 337 19.63 -12.77 -6.93
C GLU A 337 18.82 -12.33 -5.69
N ALA A 338 18.28 -13.29 -4.94
CA ALA A 338 17.44 -13.05 -3.75
C ALA A 338 18.14 -12.20 -2.67
N GLY A 339 19.46 -12.38 -2.49
CA GLY A 339 20.23 -11.72 -1.41
C GLY A 339 20.39 -10.20 -1.51
N VAL A 340 19.68 -9.54 -2.43
CA VAL A 340 19.83 -8.10 -2.70
C VAL A 340 18.61 -7.28 -2.30
N VAL A 341 17.42 -7.89 -2.30
CA VAL A 341 16.20 -7.31 -1.72
C VAL A 341 16.27 -7.39 -0.19
N ASP A 342 17.00 -8.38 0.34
CA ASP A 342 17.14 -8.70 1.78
C ASP A 342 18.27 -7.92 2.47
N ALA A 343 18.61 -6.73 1.98
CA ALA A 343 19.77 -5.97 2.46
C ALA A 343 19.37 -4.65 3.12
N ALA A 344 18.15 -4.54 3.63
CA ALA A 344 17.65 -3.39 4.37
C ALA A 344 18.18 -3.35 5.80
N SER A 345 18.09 -2.18 6.45
CA SER A 345 18.47 -2.00 7.84
C SER A 345 17.47 -2.67 8.80
N ALA A 346 18.01 -3.42 9.76
CA ALA A 346 17.30 -4.00 10.90
C ALA A 346 16.56 -2.98 11.75
N SER A 347 17.12 -1.78 11.86
CA SER A 347 16.59 -0.74 12.73
C SER A 347 15.27 -0.16 12.22
N TYR A 348 14.96 -0.38 10.95
CA TYR A 348 13.79 0.18 10.31
C TYR A 348 12.84 -0.87 9.77
N ALA A 349 13.21 -2.14 9.68
CA ALA A 349 12.42 -3.16 9.01
C ALA A 349 10.99 -3.34 9.54
N THR A 350 10.09 -3.69 8.61
CA THR A 350 8.70 -4.07 8.90
C THR A 350 8.52 -5.58 8.84
N THR A 351 7.45 -6.09 9.46
CA THR A 351 7.12 -7.52 9.49
C THR A 351 6.24 -7.95 8.33
N GLU A 352 5.54 -7.00 7.69
CA GLU A 352 4.61 -7.24 6.58
C GLU A 352 4.82 -6.22 5.44
N ASP A 353 4.38 -6.57 4.23
CA ASP A 353 4.35 -5.68 3.06
C ASP A 353 3.01 -4.94 2.89
N VAL A 354 2.89 -4.11 1.85
CA VAL A 354 1.67 -3.32 1.56
C VAL A 354 0.42 -4.18 1.30
N TYR A 355 0.57 -5.48 1.08
CA TYR A 355 -0.53 -6.43 0.88
C TYR A 355 -0.78 -7.32 2.12
N GLY A 356 -0.09 -7.06 3.23
CA GLY A 356 -0.18 -7.85 4.47
C GLY A 356 0.53 -9.20 4.40
N ASN A 357 1.44 -9.41 3.44
CA ASN A 357 2.26 -10.63 3.41
C ASN A 357 3.45 -10.49 4.36
N SER A 358 3.80 -11.57 5.06
CA SER A 358 4.99 -11.59 5.92
C SER A 358 6.28 -11.44 5.12
N ARG A 359 7.22 -10.63 5.62
CA ARG A 359 8.53 -10.43 4.99
C ARG A 359 9.51 -11.55 5.38
N PRO A 360 10.07 -12.32 4.43
CA PRO A 360 11.00 -13.41 4.73
C PRO A 360 12.31 -12.87 5.34
N GLY A 361 12.86 -13.56 6.33
CA GLY A 361 14.10 -13.13 7.01
C GLY A 361 15.39 -13.56 6.29
N TRP A 362 15.36 -13.74 4.97
CA TRP A 362 16.22 -14.71 4.28
C TRP A 362 17.72 -14.38 4.21
N ARG A 363 18.16 -13.14 4.47
CA ARG A 363 19.57 -12.78 4.74
C ARG A 363 19.75 -11.33 5.22
N GLY A 364 18.72 -10.82 5.86
CA GLY A 364 18.59 -9.43 6.27
C GLY A 364 17.12 -9.03 6.10
N TYR A 365 16.86 -7.74 5.99
CA TYR A 365 15.51 -7.19 5.98
C TYR A 365 15.13 -6.75 4.56
N ASP A 366 13.85 -6.82 4.21
CA ASP A 366 13.39 -6.51 2.85
C ASP A 366 13.32 -5.01 2.55
N ILE A 367 13.62 -4.66 1.30
CA ILE A 367 13.62 -3.29 0.78
C ILE A 367 12.33 -3.01 -0.02
N GLY A 368 11.79 -1.81 0.12
CA GLY A 368 10.61 -1.34 -0.63
C GLY A 368 9.28 -1.81 -0.06
N ALA A 369 8.18 -1.40 -0.68
CA ALA A 369 6.81 -1.56 -0.17
C ALA A 369 6.19 -2.94 -0.42
N VAL A 370 6.74 -3.68 -1.39
CA VAL A 370 6.24 -4.98 -1.83
C VAL A 370 7.31 -6.04 -1.57
N GLU A 371 6.91 -7.15 -0.97
CA GLU A 371 7.77 -8.29 -0.70
C GLU A 371 8.18 -9.02 -2.00
N ALA A 372 9.44 -9.45 -2.09
CA ALA A 372 9.88 -10.41 -3.08
C ALA A 372 9.61 -11.84 -2.57
N ARG A 373 8.57 -12.48 -3.11
CA ARG A 373 8.06 -13.75 -2.61
C ARG A 373 9.02 -14.93 -2.84
N ALA A 374 9.07 -15.86 -1.89
CA ALA A 374 9.76 -17.14 -2.05
C ALA A 374 9.25 -17.88 -3.29
N ARG A 375 10.19 -18.41 -4.07
CA ARG A 375 9.90 -19.11 -5.32
C ARG A 375 9.59 -20.58 -5.04
N ALA A 376 8.56 -21.07 -5.70
CA ALA A 376 8.30 -22.50 -5.79
C ALA A 376 9.44 -23.19 -6.55
N GLU A 377 10.19 -24.01 -5.84
CA GLU A 377 11.24 -24.87 -6.39
C GLU A 377 10.72 -26.29 -6.52
N GLN A 378 11.18 -26.99 -7.56
CA GLN A 378 10.95 -28.42 -7.67
C GLN A 378 11.90 -29.14 -6.70
N GLU A 379 11.33 -29.88 -5.75
CA GLU A 379 12.08 -30.64 -4.75
C GLU A 379 11.93 -32.13 -4.99
N GLY A 380 13.05 -32.87 -5.03
CA GLY A 380 13.05 -34.31 -5.34
C GLY A 380 13.40 -35.20 -4.15
N THR A 381 13.78 -34.63 -3.01
CA THR A 381 14.21 -35.40 -1.82
C THR A 381 13.14 -35.45 -0.74
N THR A 382 12.48 -34.33 -0.48
CA THR A 382 11.40 -34.22 0.50
C THR A 382 10.07 -34.25 -0.23
N VAL A 383 9.51 -35.44 -0.38
CA VAL A 383 8.26 -35.71 -1.11
C VAL A 383 7.31 -36.54 -0.25
N HIS A 384 6.02 -36.53 -0.58
CA HIS A 384 5.01 -37.34 0.10
C HIS A 384 4.73 -38.64 -0.67
N GLY A 385 4.07 -38.53 -1.84
CA GLY A 385 3.67 -39.68 -2.67
C GLY A 385 4.37 -39.75 -4.03
N GLY A 386 4.80 -38.61 -4.57
CA GLY A 386 5.34 -38.48 -5.93
C GLY A 386 6.88 -38.47 -6.03
N ASN A 387 7.37 -38.20 -7.24
CA ASN A 387 8.82 -37.98 -7.50
C ASN A 387 9.27 -36.57 -7.14
N TYR A 388 8.33 -35.61 -7.07
CA TYR A 388 8.63 -34.21 -6.85
C TYR A 388 7.54 -33.56 -6.01
N ALA A 389 7.96 -32.67 -5.11
CA ALA A 389 7.10 -31.76 -4.38
C ALA A 389 7.41 -30.31 -4.79
N VAL A 390 6.49 -29.41 -4.49
CA VAL A 390 6.73 -27.97 -4.51
C VAL A 390 7.40 -27.58 -3.20
N LYS A 391 8.57 -26.95 -3.25
CA LYS A 391 9.24 -26.37 -2.08
C LYS A 391 9.19 -24.85 -2.13
N LEU A 392 8.89 -24.23 -1.00
CA LEU A 392 9.00 -22.80 -0.76
C LEU A 392 9.98 -22.60 0.39
N ALA A 393 11.03 -21.83 0.13
CA ALA A 393 12.06 -21.49 1.10
C ALA A 393 11.82 -20.05 1.56
N GLY A 394 11.17 -19.87 2.73
CA GLY A 394 10.62 -18.57 3.19
C GLY A 394 9.12 -18.34 2.91
N ALA A 395 8.63 -17.13 3.18
CA ALA A 395 7.27 -16.69 2.89
C ALA A 395 7.04 -16.57 1.37
N GLY A 396 5.92 -17.09 0.88
CA GLY A 396 5.58 -17.09 -0.54
C GLY A 396 4.47 -18.08 -0.85
N TYR A 397 4.16 -18.25 -2.14
CA TYR A 397 3.13 -19.20 -2.53
C TYR A 397 3.34 -19.76 -3.95
N HIS A 398 2.65 -20.86 -4.24
CA HIS A 398 2.51 -21.42 -5.57
C HIS A 398 1.03 -21.50 -5.96
N GLU A 399 0.71 -21.24 -7.23
CA GLU A 399 -0.67 -21.25 -7.70
C GLU A 399 -0.90 -22.17 -8.87
N VAL A 400 -2.10 -22.76 -8.87
CA VAL A 400 -2.64 -23.55 -9.97
C VAL A 400 -4.06 -23.08 -10.25
N ILE A 401 -4.39 -22.87 -11.52
CA ILE A 401 -5.76 -22.58 -11.96
C ILE A 401 -6.44 -23.89 -12.30
N LEU A 402 -7.59 -24.15 -11.69
CA LEU A 402 -8.34 -25.39 -11.87
C LEU A 402 -9.74 -25.09 -12.43
N PRO A 403 -10.17 -25.74 -13.52
CA PRO A 403 -11.55 -25.67 -13.97
C PRO A 403 -12.47 -26.40 -12.97
N VAL A 404 -13.65 -25.84 -12.73
CA VAL A 404 -14.68 -26.42 -11.87
C VAL A 404 -16.04 -26.35 -12.56
N THR A 405 -16.90 -27.31 -12.26
CA THR A 405 -18.31 -27.27 -12.68
C THR A 405 -19.19 -26.77 -11.53
N ALA A 406 -20.43 -26.39 -11.82
CA ALA A 406 -21.43 -26.18 -10.79
C ALA A 406 -21.59 -27.44 -9.92
N GLY A 407 -21.68 -27.28 -8.61
CA GLY A 407 -21.77 -28.36 -7.63
C GLY A 407 -20.54 -28.49 -6.74
N GLN A 408 -20.54 -29.51 -5.88
CA GLN A 408 -19.54 -29.66 -4.83
C GLN A 408 -18.24 -30.27 -5.37
N HIS A 409 -17.10 -29.69 -4.98
CA HIS A 409 -15.76 -30.23 -5.22
C HIS A 409 -14.94 -30.16 -3.93
N THR A 410 -14.04 -31.13 -3.73
CA THR A 410 -13.03 -31.07 -2.67
C THR A 410 -11.67 -30.90 -3.30
N ILE A 411 -10.98 -29.83 -2.92
CA ILE A 411 -9.59 -29.57 -3.31
C ILE A 411 -8.73 -29.92 -2.12
N SER A 412 -7.71 -30.76 -2.33
CA SER A 412 -6.81 -31.17 -1.27
C SER A 412 -5.35 -31.19 -1.72
N VAL A 413 -4.44 -30.97 -0.77
CA VAL A 413 -2.99 -31.00 -0.98
C VAL A 413 -2.32 -31.46 0.31
N TYR A 414 -1.21 -32.19 0.22
CA TYR A 414 -0.37 -32.47 1.38
C TYR A 414 0.59 -31.31 1.60
N ALA A 415 0.68 -30.83 2.84
CA ALA A 415 1.61 -29.79 3.26
C ALA A 415 2.55 -30.32 4.35
N ARG A 416 3.80 -29.86 4.35
CA ARG A 416 4.80 -30.12 5.39
C ARG A 416 5.65 -28.88 5.58
N ARG A 417 6.00 -28.56 6.82
CA ARG A 417 7.03 -27.57 7.15
C ARG A 417 8.19 -28.24 7.87
N ASP A 418 9.40 -27.70 7.73
CA ASP A 418 10.57 -28.18 8.44
C ASP A 418 10.63 -27.66 9.89
N ALA A 419 11.74 -27.96 10.61
CA ALA A 419 11.92 -27.52 11.99
C ALA A 419 12.40 -26.07 12.14
N ASN A 420 12.94 -25.47 11.08
CA ASN A 420 13.42 -24.08 11.12
C ASN A 420 12.30 -23.08 10.85
N TYR A 421 11.20 -23.52 10.24
CA TYR A 421 9.99 -22.74 10.02
C TYR A 421 9.47 -22.08 11.30
N SER A 422 9.36 -20.75 11.30
CA SER A 422 8.98 -19.96 12.48
C SER A 422 7.79 -19.02 12.28
N GLY A 423 7.16 -19.05 11.11
CA GLY A 423 5.99 -18.23 10.80
C GLY A 423 4.64 -18.86 11.12
N SER A 424 3.56 -18.23 10.65
CA SER A 424 2.20 -18.76 10.73
C SER A 424 2.07 -20.06 9.93
N PRO A 425 1.20 -21.02 10.31
CA PRO A 425 1.16 -22.31 9.64
C PRO A 425 0.88 -22.21 8.13
N PRO A 426 1.49 -23.09 7.30
CA PRO A 426 1.19 -23.16 5.88
C PRO A 426 -0.30 -23.34 5.60
N LYS A 427 -0.79 -22.80 4.49
CA LYS A 427 -2.22 -22.84 4.13
C LYS A 427 -2.47 -23.36 2.72
N LEU A 428 -3.63 -23.96 2.54
CA LEU A 428 -4.29 -24.14 1.25
C LEU A 428 -5.41 -23.11 1.15
N GLN A 429 -5.39 -22.28 0.12
CA GLN A 429 -6.45 -21.33 -0.19
C GLN A 429 -7.10 -21.66 -1.53
N VAL A 430 -8.42 -21.53 -1.60
CA VAL A 430 -9.20 -21.64 -2.83
C VAL A 430 -9.95 -20.33 -3.03
N LEU A 431 -9.54 -19.60 -4.07
CA LEU A 431 -9.98 -18.25 -4.34
C LEU A 431 -10.84 -18.18 -5.61
N ASN A 432 -11.70 -17.17 -5.68
CA ASN A 432 -12.62 -16.87 -6.77
C ASN A 432 -13.61 -17.99 -7.07
N ILE A 433 -14.20 -18.56 -6.01
CA ILE A 433 -15.16 -19.64 -6.15
C ILE A 433 -16.46 -19.06 -6.75
N PRO A 434 -16.92 -19.52 -7.93
CA PRO A 434 -18.10 -18.94 -8.58
C PRO A 434 -19.34 -18.96 -7.68
N GLY A 435 -19.82 -17.79 -7.28
CA GLY A 435 -21.00 -17.64 -6.41
C GLY A 435 -20.78 -18.02 -4.94
N GLN A 436 -19.52 -18.12 -4.49
CA GLN A 436 -19.17 -18.42 -3.10
C GLN A 436 -17.99 -17.56 -2.65
N ALA A 437 -17.92 -17.24 -1.35
CA ALA A 437 -16.75 -16.58 -0.78
C ALA A 437 -15.52 -17.50 -0.81
N ASP A 438 -14.34 -16.88 -0.88
CA ASP A 438 -13.04 -17.56 -0.80
C ASP A 438 -12.93 -18.40 0.47
N GLN A 439 -12.22 -19.51 0.37
CA GLN A 439 -12.04 -20.44 1.49
C GLN A 439 -10.57 -20.79 1.68
N GLU A 440 -10.22 -21.12 2.92
CA GLU A 440 -8.87 -21.55 3.27
C GLU A 440 -8.88 -22.60 4.38
N THR A 441 -7.79 -23.35 4.46
CA THR A 441 -7.48 -24.21 5.60
C THR A 441 -5.99 -24.13 5.89
N ALA A 442 -5.63 -24.17 7.16
CA ALA A 442 -4.26 -24.04 7.63
C ALA A 442 -3.78 -25.36 8.24
N MET A 443 -2.50 -25.65 8.05
CA MET A 443 -1.81 -26.76 8.68
C MET A 443 -1.85 -26.62 10.21
N THR A 444 -2.05 -27.73 10.89
CA THR A 444 -2.05 -27.82 12.36
C THR A 444 -0.91 -28.69 12.87
N ALA A 445 -0.38 -29.58 12.03
CA ALA A 445 0.68 -30.50 12.37
C ALA A 445 1.99 -29.78 12.72
N GLY A 446 2.77 -30.45 13.56
CA GLY A 446 4.09 -30.02 13.95
C GLY A 446 5.09 -30.09 12.80
N ALA A 447 6.29 -29.54 13.05
CA ALA A 447 7.40 -29.62 12.11
C ALA A 447 7.69 -31.06 11.65
N ASN A 448 8.21 -31.18 10.43
CA ASN A 448 8.63 -32.39 9.74
C ASN A 448 7.54 -33.45 9.50
N THR A 449 6.26 -33.09 9.67
CA THR A 449 5.12 -33.99 9.48
C THR A 449 4.29 -33.56 8.27
N TRP A 450 3.89 -34.51 7.43
CA TRP A 450 2.95 -34.27 6.33
C TRP A 450 1.51 -34.26 6.86
N GLU A 451 0.71 -33.30 6.44
CA GLU A 451 -0.72 -33.17 6.73
C GLU A 451 -1.49 -32.92 5.45
N GLN A 452 -2.61 -33.62 5.24
CA GLN A 452 -3.51 -33.31 4.14
C GLN A 452 -4.40 -32.13 4.51
N LEU A 453 -4.27 -31.05 3.75
CA LEU A 453 -5.15 -29.88 3.79
C LEU A 453 -6.26 -30.08 2.76
N SER A 454 -7.51 -29.79 3.15
CA SER A 454 -8.67 -29.92 2.27
C SER A 454 -9.63 -28.75 2.42
N VAL A 455 -10.15 -28.27 1.29
CA VAL A 455 -11.18 -27.22 1.20
C VAL A 455 -12.33 -27.75 0.36
N VAL A 456 -13.57 -27.57 0.84
CA VAL A 456 -14.77 -28.03 0.16
C VAL A 456 -15.52 -26.82 -0.42
N ILE A 457 -15.59 -26.76 -1.74
CA ILE A 457 -16.24 -25.67 -2.47
C ILE A 457 -17.54 -26.15 -3.11
N ASN A 458 -18.47 -25.24 -3.32
CA ASN A 458 -19.72 -25.50 -4.03
C ASN A 458 -20.07 -24.37 -5.02
N PRO A 459 -19.30 -24.23 -6.12
CA PRO A 459 -19.59 -23.30 -7.19
C PRO A 459 -21.05 -23.33 -7.66
N THR A 460 -21.65 -22.16 -7.88
CA THR A 460 -23.03 -22.04 -8.41
C THR A 460 -23.10 -22.14 -9.93
N MET A 461 -21.96 -22.09 -10.60
CA MET A 461 -21.83 -22.16 -12.05
C MET A 461 -20.45 -22.71 -12.44
N ASP A 462 -20.35 -23.21 -13.67
CA ASP A 462 -19.07 -23.62 -14.24
C ASP A 462 -18.11 -22.43 -14.32
N GLY A 463 -16.82 -22.68 -14.09
CA GLY A 463 -15.81 -21.63 -14.07
C GLY A 463 -14.42 -22.15 -13.74
N PHE A 464 -13.60 -21.27 -13.17
CA PHE A 464 -12.26 -21.58 -12.72
C PHE A 464 -12.09 -21.12 -11.28
N VAL A 465 -11.34 -21.87 -10.49
CA VAL A 465 -10.86 -21.46 -9.18
C VAL A 465 -9.34 -21.35 -9.18
N ARG A 466 -8.81 -20.48 -8.31
CA ARG A 466 -7.38 -20.42 -8.02
C ARG A 466 -7.10 -21.23 -6.78
N VAL A 467 -6.21 -22.22 -6.91
CA VAL A 467 -5.68 -22.94 -5.76
C VAL A 467 -4.30 -22.39 -5.44
N ARG A 468 -4.15 -21.87 -4.22
CA ARG A 468 -2.93 -21.23 -3.75
C ARG A 468 -2.36 -22.00 -2.55
N LEU A 469 -1.11 -22.41 -2.69
CA LEU A 469 -0.31 -23.14 -1.71
C LEU A 469 0.60 -22.14 -1.01
N VAL A 470 0.35 -21.82 0.26
CA VAL A 470 0.97 -20.67 0.94
C VAL A 470 1.95 -21.12 2.02
N SER A 471 3.19 -20.66 1.92
CA SER A 471 4.14 -20.60 3.03
C SER A 471 4.10 -19.21 3.65
N GLN A 472 3.88 -19.12 4.95
CA GLN A 472 3.95 -17.88 5.72
C GLN A 472 5.19 -17.86 6.63
N ASP A 473 6.30 -18.47 6.20
CA ASP A 473 7.50 -18.59 7.03
C ASP A 473 8.14 -17.21 7.28
N ALA A 474 8.44 -16.93 8.54
CA ALA A 474 9.16 -15.73 8.95
C ALA A 474 10.64 -16.00 9.28
N SER A 475 11.09 -17.25 9.14
CA SER A 475 12.45 -17.65 9.47
C SER A 475 13.43 -17.40 8.31
N ALA A 476 14.74 -17.45 8.62
CA ALA A 476 15.79 -17.29 7.62
C ALA A 476 16.06 -18.55 6.78
N ASN A 477 15.73 -19.74 7.28
CA ASN A 477 16.13 -21.02 6.67
C ASN A 477 15.01 -22.08 6.69
N GLY A 478 13.77 -21.68 6.97
CA GLY A 478 12.63 -22.58 7.04
C GLY A 478 12.11 -22.92 5.66
N GLU A 479 11.66 -24.17 5.54
CA GLU A 479 11.20 -24.72 4.28
C GLU A 479 9.79 -25.29 4.45
N CYS A 480 8.95 -25.00 3.46
CA CYS A 480 7.60 -25.53 3.34
C CYS A 480 7.49 -26.33 2.04
N TYR A 481 6.76 -27.44 2.09
CA TYR A 481 6.61 -28.35 0.97
C TYR A 481 5.13 -28.65 0.75
N PHE A 482 4.74 -28.73 -0.51
CA PHE A 482 3.41 -29.14 -0.93
C PHE A 482 3.49 -30.26 -1.97
N ASP A 483 2.65 -31.27 -1.83
CA ASP A 483 2.63 -32.44 -2.73
C ASP A 483 1.20 -32.98 -2.90
N ASP A 484 1.00 -33.84 -3.89
CA ASP A 484 -0.25 -34.58 -4.12
C ASP A 484 -1.52 -33.71 -4.21
N LEU A 485 -1.44 -32.59 -4.94
CA LEU A 485 -2.61 -31.75 -5.23
C LEU A 485 -3.68 -32.56 -5.99
N ALA A 486 -4.88 -32.63 -5.43
CA ALA A 486 -6.00 -33.39 -5.98
C ALA A 486 -7.32 -32.60 -5.94
N VAL A 487 -8.19 -32.88 -6.90
CA VAL A 487 -9.58 -32.39 -6.96
C VAL A 487 -10.49 -33.61 -7.11
N THR A 488 -11.49 -33.72 -6.24
CA THR A 488 -12.46 -34.83 -6.23
C THR A 488 -13.89 -34.37 -6.11
#